data_AF-A0A9J8DEC3-F1
#
_entry.id   AF-A0A9J8DEC3-F1
#
_cell.length_a   1.000
_cell.length_b   1.000
_cell.length_c   1.000
_cell.angle_alpha   90.00
_cell.angle_beta   90.00
_cell.angle_gamma   90.00
#
_symmetry.space_group_name_H-M   'P 1'
#
loop_
_entity.id
_entity.type
_entity.pdbx_description
1 polymer ?
#
loop_
_entity_poly.entity_id
_entity_poly.type
_entity_poly.pdbx_seq_one_letter_code
_entity_poly.pdbx_strand_id
1 'polypeptide(L)'
;KGSLVPLCPPSVLLNTGTLMPLLGLGTFRLQSQEDSYNAVGAALTAGYRAFDTAAVCHNEAQLGHALSCLLPKHDLSREDVYITSKLGPKDQGYKARDGCLRSLEHMTNAQLNNCSIIYIGKFYYMNNSTYILRF
;
A
#
# COMPACT_ATOMS: atom_id res chain seq x y z
N LYS A 1 -4.31 -9.58 -29.38
CA LYS A 1 -4.14 -8.13 -29.19
C LYS A 1 -3.63 -7.90 -27.77
N GLY A 2 -2.33 -8.15 -27.55
CA GLY A 2 -1.69 -8.01 -26.25
C GLY A 2 -1.23 -6.57 -26.08
N SER A 3 -1.90 -5.83 -25.19
CA SER A 3 -1.38 -4.53 -24.76
C SER A 3 -0.08 -4.79 -24.03
N LEU A 4 1.05 -4.31 -24.57
CA LEU A 4 2.32 -4.23 -23.87
C LEU A 4 2.16 -3.18 -22.77
N VAL A 5 1.58 -3.59 -21.65
CA VAL A 5 1.60 -2.76 -20.45
C VAL A 5 3.09 -2.63 -20.08
N PRO A 6 3.65 -1.41 -20.00
CA PRO A 6 5.06 -1.25 -19.74
C PRO A 6 5.43 -1.95 -18.42
N LEU A 7 6.49 -2.75 -18.46
CA LEU A 7 7.02 -3.50 -17.31
C LEU A 7 7.34 -2.57 -16.12
N CYS A 8 7.54 -1.28 -16.38
CA CYS A 8 7.78 -0.26 -15.37
C CYS A 8 6.76 0.89 -15.52
N PRO A 9 5.80 1.05 -14.59
CA PRO A 9 4.84 2.15 -14.66
C PRO A 9 5.54 3.51 -14.50
N PRO A 10 5.01 4.58 -15.12
CA PRO A 10 5.50 5.94 -14.90
C PRO A 10 5.61 6.26 -13.40
N SER A 11 6.78 6.73 -12.99
CA SER A 11 7.14 6.88 -11.58
C SER A 11 7.85 8.21 -11.33
N VAL A 12 7.78 8.68 -10.09
CA VAL A 12 8.51 9.86 -9.61
C VAL A 12 9.55 9.45 -8.58
N LEU A 13 10.74 10.05 -8.66
CA LEU A 13 11.78 9.89 -7.64
C LEU A 13 11.44 10.78 -6.43
N LEU A 14 11.19 10.15 -5.29
CA LEU A 14 11.00 10.87 -4.04
C LEU A 14 12.34 11.41 -3.52
N ASN A 15 12.29 12.41 -2.64
CA ASN A 15 13.48 12.96 -1.97
C ASN A 15 14.22 11.93 -1.09
N THR A 16 13.59 10.78 -0.80
CA THR A 16 14.18 9.62 -0.12
C THR A 16 14.98 8.72 -1.06
N GLY A 17 15.04 9.02 -2.35
CA GLY A 17 15.67 8.18 -3.37
C GLY A 17 14.84 6.97 -3.81
N THR A 18 13.59 6.85 -3.35
CA THR A 18 12.68 5.76 -3.73
C THR A 18 11.82 6.16 -4.92
N LEU A 19 11.62 5.25 -5.88
CA LEU A 19 10.66 5.44 -6.98
C LEU A 19 9.25 5.12 -6.49
N MET A 20 8.32 6.05 -6.73
CA MET A 20 6.90 5.87 -6.44
C MET A 20 6.11 5.90 -7.76
N PRO A 21 5.29 4.87 -8.06
CA PRO A 21 4.40 4.91 -9.21
C PRO A 21 3.43 6.09 -9.12
N LEU A 22 3.20 6.77 -10.25
CA LEU A 22 2.33 7.95 -10.32
C LEU A 22 0.84 7.61 -10.11
N LEU A 23 0.46 6.37 -10.41
CA LEU A 23 -0.91 5.89 -10.33
C LEU A 23 -0.99 4.69 -9.38
N GLY A 24 -1.93 4.74 -8.44
CA GLY A 24 -2.15 3.70 -7.46
C GLY A 24 -3.63 3.39 -7.24
N LEU A 25 -3.90 2.18 -6.73
CA LEU A 25 -5.24 1.75 -6.35
C LEU A 25 -5.54 2.17 -4.91
N GLY A 26 -6.55 3.02 -4.72
CA GLY A 26 -7.10 3.30 -3.39
C GLY A 26 -7.99 2.16 -2.91
N THR A 27 -7.82 1.72 -1.65
CA THR A 27 -8.53 0.57 -1.10
C THR A 27 -9.71 0.93 -0.19
N PHE A 28 -10.01 2.22 -0.01
CA PHE A 28 -11.11 2.63 0.85
C PHE A 28 -12.44 2.01 0.38
N ARG A 29 -13.20 1.44 1.33
CA ARG A 29 -14.47 0.71 1.12
C ARG A 29 -14.40 -0.65 0.43
N LEU A 30 -13.20 -1.20 0.18
CA LEU A 30 -13.06 -2.63 -0.13
C LEU A 30 -13.23 -3.41 1.19
N GLN A 31 -14.46 -3.74 1.56
CA GLN A 31 -14.76 -4.30 2.88
C GLN A 31 -14.67 -5.82 2.93
N SER A 32 -14.99 -6.50 1.82
CA SER A 32 -14.87 -7.95 1.73
C SER A 32 -13.50 -8.40 1.20
N GLN A 33 -13.14 -9.63 1.52
CA GLN A 33 -11.95 -10.29 0.97
C GLN A 33 -12.06 -10.48 -0.54
N GLU A 34 -13.26 -10.76 -1.04
CA GLU A 34 -13.55 -10.90 -2.48
C GLU A 34 -13.39 -9.57 -3.24
N ASP A 35 -13.94 -8.47 -2.72
CA ASP A 35 -13.78 -7.15 -3.33
C ASP A 35 -12.32 -6.75 -3.44
N SER A 36 -11.57 -7.00 -2.36
CA SER A 36 -10.12 -6.73 -2.30
C SER A 36 -9.37 -7.58 -3.32
N TYR A 37 -9.67 -8.87 -3.41
CA TYR A 37 -9.05 -9.79 -4.36
C TYR A 37 -9.31 -9.37 -5.81
N ASN A 38 -10.57 -9.10 -6.15
CA ASN A 38 -10.98 -8.74 -7.50
C ASN A 38 -10.39 -7.38 -7.93
N ALA A 39 -10.45 -6.37 -7.04
CA ALA A 39 -9.90 -5.04 -7.33
C ALA A 39 -8.38 -5.08 -7.50
N VAL A 40 -7.66 -5.78 -6.62
CA VAL A 40 -6.19 -5.93 -6.71
C VAL A 40 -5.81 -6.70 -7.97
N GLY A 41 -6.50 -7.79 -8.29
CA GLY A 41 -6.22 -8.59 -9.50
C GLY A 41 -6.44 -7.79 -10.79
N ALA A 42 -7.53 -7.01 -10.86
CA ALA A 42 -7.78 -6.10 -11.98
C ALA A 42 -6.70 -5.02 -12.10
N ALA A 43 -6.29 -4.42 -10.97
CA ALA A 43 -5.24 -3.41 -10.94
C ALA A 43 -3.89 -3.97 -11.42
N LEU A 44 -3.47 -5.14 -10.92
CA LEU A 44 -2.23 -5.80 -11.36
C LEU A 44 -2.25 -6.13 -12.85
N THR A 45 -3.37 -6.65 -13.36
CA THR A 45 -3.59 -6.91 -14.79
C THR A 45 -3.49 -5.64 -15.63
N ALA A 46 -3.98 -4.51 -15.10
CA ALA A 46 -3.90 -3.21 -15.75
C ALA A 46 -2.52 -2.53 -15.61
N GLY A 47 -1.56 -3.14 -14.90
CA GLY A 47 -0.19 -2.61 -14.73
C GLY A 47 0.03 -1.75 -13.50
N TYR A 48 -0.93 -1.68 -12.57
CA TYR A 48 -0.74 -0.94 -11.32
C TYR A 48 0.34 -1.62 -10.48
N ARG A 49 1.16 -0.79 -9.84
CA ARG A 49 2.17 -1.23 -8.87
C ARG A 49 2.08 -0.47 -7.55
N ALA A 50 1.22 0.56 -7.44
CA ALA A 50 0.99 1.26 -6.18
C ALA A 50 -0.37 0.92 -5.57
N PHE A 51 -0.41 0.70 -4.26
CA PHE A 51 -1.61 0.40 -3.48
C PHE A 51 -1.70 1.31 -2.26
N ASP A 52 -2.83 1.99 -2.11
CA ASP A 52 -3.04 3.03 -1.11
C ASP A 52 -4.13 2.62 -0.12
N THR A 53 -3.73 2.43 1.14
CA THR A 53 -4.60 2.02 2.26
C THR A 53 -4.39 2.91 3.49
N ALA A 54 -5.12 2.62 4.57
CA ALA A 54 -4.98 3.26 5.86
C ALA A 54 -5.49 2.34 6.98
N ALA A 55 -5.00 2.54 8.20
CA ALA A 55 -5.50 1.81 9.38
C ALA A 55 -7.02 1.98 9.57
N VAL A 56 -7.57 3.14 9.20
CA VAL A 56 -9.01 3.45 9.27
C VAL A 56 -9.85 2.81 8.17
N CYS A 57 -9.23 2.27 7.12
CA CYS A 57 -9.96 1.49 6.11
C CYS A 57 -10.37 0.12 6.67
N HIS A 58 -9.75 -0.35 7.75
CA HIS A 58 -10.01 -1.63 8.39
C HIS A 58 -9.95 -2.84 7.43
N ASN A 59 -9.12 -2.73 6.38
CA ASN A 59 -9.00 -3.75 5.34
C ASN A 59 -7.54 -4.08 4.95
N GLU A 60 -6.57 -3.70 5.78
CA GLU A 60 -5.14 -3.95 5.51
C GLU A 60 -4.82 -5.44 5.40
N ALA A 61 -5.52 -6.29 6.18
CA ALA A 61 -5.36 -7.73 6.12
C ALA A 61 -5.89 -8.32 4.81
N GLN A 62 -7.03 -7.83 4.32
CA GLN A 62 -7.62 -8.25 3.05
C GLN A 62 -6.72 -7.85 1.87
N LEU A 63 -6.14 -6.65 1.91
CA LEU A 63 -5.15 -6.20 0.93
C LEU A 63 -3.89 -7.08 0.96
N GLY A 64 -3.33 -7.33 2.15
CA GLY A 64 -2.15 -8.19 2.32
C GLY A 64 -2.40 -9.60 1.77
N HIS A 65 -3.54 -10.19 2.10
CA HIS A 65 -3.96 -11.49 1.58
C HIS A 65 -4.05 -11.49 0.04
N ALA A 66 -4.75 -10.52 -0.54
CA ALA A 66 -4.91 -10.42 -1.99
C ALA A 66 -3.55 -10.33 -2.71
N LEU A 67 -2.64 -9.47 -2.23
CA LEU A 67 -1.30 -9.33 -2.79
C LEU A 67 -0.48 -10.62 -2.68
N SER A 68 -0.52 -11.29 -1.53
CA SER A 68 0.23 -12.56 -1.33
C SER A 68 -0.18 -13.65 -2.33
N CYS A 69 -1.47 -13.71 -2.68
CA CYS A 69 -1.99 -14.71 -3.60
C CYS A 69 -1.82 -14.30 -5.07
N LEU A 70 -1.83 -13.01 -5.37
CA LEU A 70 -1.89 -12.50 -6.74
C LEU A 70 -0.53 -12.14 -7.31
N LEU A 71 0.42 -11.61 -6.52
CA LEU A 71 1.74 -11.23 -7.04
C LEU A 71 2.44 -12.40 -7.76
N PRO A 72 2.51 -13.62 -7.21
CA PRO A 72 3.14 -14.75 -7.90
C PRO A 72 2.41 -15.15 -9.19
N LYS A 73 1.08 -14.95 -9.28
CA LYS A 73 0.30 -15.22 -10.50
C LYS A 73 0.60 -14.24 -11.62
N HIS A 74 1.15 -13.07 -11.28
CA HIS A 74 1.56 -12.04 -12.21
C HIS A 74 3.08 -12.00 -12.44
N ASP A 75 3.82 -13.00 -11.93
CA ASP A 75 5.29 -13.03 -11.95
C ASP A 75 5.90 -11.79 -11.28
N LEU A 76 5.29 -11.38 -10.17
CA LEU A 76 5.71 -10.25 -9.35
C LEU A 76 6.08 -10.72 -7.94
N SER A 77 6.99 -9.98 -7.33
CA SER A 77 7.41 -10.14 -5.94
C SER A 77 7.05 -8.90 -5.13
N ARG A 78 7.42 -8.89 -3.84
CA ARG A 78 7.13 -7.76 -2.94
C ARG A 78 7.77 -6.49 -3.46
N GLU A 79 9.01 -6.54 -3.91
CA GLU A 79 9.78 -5.38 -4.37
C GLU A 79 9.20 -4.69 -5.61
N ASP A 80 8.32 -5.37 -6.36
CA ASP A 80 7.65 -4.79 -7.52
C ASP A 80 6.49 -3.86 -7.16
N VAL A 81 6.02 -3.89 -5.90
CA VAL A 81 4.88 -3.09 -5.47
C VAL A 81 5.24 -2.03 -4.43
N TYR A 82 4.61 -0.88 -4.58
CA TYR A 82 4.66 0.22 -3.66
C TYR A 82 3.37 0.24 -2.86
N ILE A 83 3.45 0.11 -1.54
CA ILE A 83 2.27 0.12 -0.68
C ILE A 83 2.36 1.37 0.19
N THR A 84 1.24 2.03 0.41
CA THR A 84 1.10 3.19 1.30
C THR A 84 0.05 2.85 2.34
N SER A 85 0.41 2.92 3.63
CA SER A 85 -0.58 2.92 4.73
C SER A 85 -0.43 4.15 5.62
N LYS A 86 -1.56 4.64 6.13
CA LYS A 86 -1.69 5.88 6.90
C LYS A 86 -2.17 5.56 8.32
N LEU A 87 -1.60 6.26 9.31
CA LEU A 87 -2.01 6.11 10.70
C LEU A 87 -3.42 6.64 10.94
N GLY A 88 -4.15 5.94 11.82
CA GLY A 88 -5.41 6.44 12.35
C GLY A 88 -5.20 7.59 13.33
N PRO A 89 -6.23 8.44 13.56
CA PRO A 89 -6.12 9.58 14.48
C PRO A 89 -5.65 9.22 15.90
N LYS A 90 -6.07 8.05 16.42
CA LYS A 90 -5.71 7.57 17.76
C LYS A 90 -4.22 7.20 17.93
N ASP A 91 -3.51 7.01 16.82
CA ASP A 91 -2.15 6.48 16.79
C ASP A 91 -1.12 7.53 16.39
N GLN A 92 -1.51 8.81 16.32
CA GLN A 92 -0.59 9.89 16.02
C GLN A 92 0.34 10.23 17.21
N GLY A 93 1.35 11.06 16.96
CA GLY A 93 2.30 11.51 17.98
C GLY A 93 3.20 10.37 18.48
N TYR A 94 3.38 10.26 19.80
CA TYR A 94 4.27 9.27 20.41
C TYR A 94 3.88 7.80 20.13
N LYS A 95 2.62 7.54 19.77
CA LYS A 95 2.11 6.21 19.42
C LYS A 95 2.32 5.83 17.96
N ALA A 96 2.90 6.73 17.16
CA ALA A 96 3.01 6.56 15.71
C ALA A 96 3.75 5.29 15.32
N ARG A 97 4.86 5.00 16.01
CA ARG A 97 5.64 3.79 15.77
C ARG A 97 4.79 2.53 15.99
N ASP A 98 4.06 2.46 17.10
CA ASP A 98 3.23 1.29 17.42
C ASP A 98 2.07 1.14 16.44
N GLY A 99 1.49 2.27 15.99
CA GLY A 99 0.49 2.28 14.94
C GLY A 99 1.03 1.71 13.62
N CYS A 100 2.24 2.11 13.23
CA CYS A 100 2.87 1.60 12.01
C CYS A 100 3.13 0.10 12.12
N LEU A 101 3.65 -0.37 13.26
CA LEU A 101 3.91 -1.80 13.49
C LEU A 101 2.62 -2.63 13.42
N ARG A 102 1.51 -2.17 13.99
CA ARG A 102 0.21 -2.85 13.86
C ARG A 102 -0.28 -2.92 12.42
N SER A 103 -0.16 -1.83 11.67
CA SER A 103 -0.50 -1.83 10.24
C SER A 103 0.39 -2.79 9.43
N LEU A 104 1.69 -2.86 9.75
CA LEU A 104 2.59 -3.87 9.21
C LEU A 104 2.09 -5.27 9.56
N GLU A 105 1.82 -5.58 10.82
CA GLU A 105 1.34 -6.90 11.29
C GLU A 105 0.05 -7.35 10.58
N HIS A 106 -0.93 -6.45 10.46
CA HIS A 106 -2.17 -6.76 9.72
C HIS A 106 -1.89 -7.15 8.26
N MET A 107 -0.91 -6.50 7.63
CA MET A 107 -0.55 -6.72 6.22
C MET A 107 0.41 -7.90 6.02
N THR A 108 1.28 -8.18 7.00
CA THR A 108 2.36 -9.20 6.96
C THR A 108 1.94 -10.58 7.41
N ASN A 109 0.77 -10.75 8.03
CA ASN A 109 0.15 -12.08 8.20
C ASN A 109 -0.06 -12.83 6.85
N ALA A 110 0.30 -12.22 5.72
CA ALA A 110 0.35 -12.75 4.37
C ALA A 110 1.78 -12.85 3.74
N GLN A 111 2.86 -12.94 4.54
CA GLN A 111 4.24 -13.17 4.07
C GLN A 111 4.90 -12.04 3.24
N LEU A 112 4.62 -10.77 3.54
CA LEU A 112 5.21 -9.62 2.83
C LEU A 112 6.20 -8.85 3.72
N ASN A 113 7.44 -9.33 3.86
CA ASN A 113 8.49 -8.60 4.59
C ASN A 113 8.89 -7.32 3.82
N ASN A 114 9.10 -6.19 4.52
CA ASN A 114 9.47 -4.85 4.00
C ASN A 114 8.36 -4.05 3.28
N CYS A 115 7.32 -3.65 4.02
CA CYS A 115 6.37 -2.66 3.55
C CYS A 115 6.86 -1.22 3.77
N SER A 116 6.92 -0.42 2.69
CA SER A 116 6.96 1.04 2.80
C SER A 116 5.70 1.49 3.54
N ILE A 117 5.81 2.05 4.74
CA ILE A 117 4.69 2.74 5.39
C ILE A 117 4.93 4.23 5.25
N ILE A 118 4.11 4.90 4.43
CA ILE A 118 4.13 6.35 4.34
C ILE A 118 3.13 6.91 5.35
N TYR A 119 3.65 7.47 6.44
CA TYR A 119 2.85 8.28 7.34
C TYR A 119 2.42 9.57 6.62
N ILE A 120 1.17 9.60 6.15
CA ILE A 120 0.48 10.85 5.79
C ILE A 120 -0.35 11.27 7.00
N GLY A 121 0.27 12.08 7.87
CA GLY A 121 -0.45 12.79 8.93
C GLY A 121 -1.29 13.91 8.32
N LYS A 122 -2.59 13.68 8.11
CA LYS A 122 -3.66 14.69 8.26
C LYS A 122 -5.05 14.10 7.95
N PHE A 123 -5.86 13.95 8.98
CA PHE A 123 -7.26 14.39 8.93
C PHE A 123 -7.47 15.26 10.17
N TYR A 124 -7.83 16.52 9.94
CA TYR A 124 -7.98 17.66 10.88
C TYR A 124 -6.72 18.49 11.19
N TYR A 125 -6.66 19.66 10.51
CA TYR A 125 -5.98 20.94 10.79
C TYR A 125 -4.56 20.99 11.42
N MET A 126 -3.70 21.75 10.71
CA MET A 126 -2.40 22.36 11.09
C MET A 126 -1.09 21.55 10.90
N ASN A 127 -0.22 22.16 10.09
CA ASN A 127 1.23 21.99 9.86
C ASN A 127 1.79 20.72 9.18
N ASN A 128 2.82 20.98 8.38
CA ASN A 128 3.30 20.22 7.22
C ASN A 128 4.49 19.33 7.57
N SER A 129 4.29 18.03 7.72
CA SER A 129 5.38 17.04 7.57
C SER A 129 4.80 15.64 7.31
N THR A 130 5.01 15.13 6.09
CA THR A 130 4.84 13.71 5.76
C THR A 130 6.10 13.00 6.18
N TYR A 131 5.99 11.92 6.97
CA TYR A 131 7.14 11.10 7.36
C TYR A 131 7.02 9.75 6.65
N ILE A 132 8.08 9.26 6.03
CA ILE A 132 8.10 7.93 5.42
C ILE A 132 8.89 7.02 6.35
N LEU A 133 8.21 6.05 6.97
CA LEU A 133 8.85 5.04 7.80
C LEU A 133 9.09 3.80 6.93
N ARG A 134 10.36 3.57 6.59
CA ARG A 134 10.80 2.36 5.91
C ARG A 134 11.26 1.37 6.98
N PHE A 135 10.61 0.21 7.04
CA PHE A 135 11.05 -0.94 7.81
C PHE A 135 11.67 -1.96 6.86
#